data_AF-A0A256BAY8-F1
#
_entry.id   AF-A0A256BAY8-F1
#
_cell.length_a   1.000
_cell.length_b   1.000
_cell.length_c   1.000
_cell.angle_alpha   90.00
_cell.angle_beta   90.00
_cell.angle_gamma   90.00
#
_symmetry.space_group_name_H-M   'P 1'
#
loop_
_entity.id
_entity.type
_entity.pdbx_description
1 polymer ?
#
loop_
_entity_poly.entity_id
_entity_poly.type
_entity_poly.pdbx_seq_one_letter_code
_entity_poly.pdbx_strand_id
1 'polypeptide(L)'
;MNWRKLHRFIAPILLIPILLTTVTGVAYRVGRSWFGMSKDIGEIFLNIHQGSFLGPQLRTFYVLLDGLGLIGLLVTGIFMMGIFSKKRRRSIQDI
;
A
#
# COMPACT_ATOMS: atom_id res chain seq x y z
N MET A 1 7.69 8.87 -19.19
CA MET A 1 7.20 9.03 -17.81
C MET A 1 8.39 8.95 -16.85
N ASN A 2 8.56 9.87 -15.90
CA ASN A 2 9.57 9.72 -14.85
C ASN A 2 8.95 8.98 -13.65
N TRP A 3 9.09 7.65 -13.63
CA TRP A 3 8.52 6.78 -12.59
C TRP A 3 8.96 7.17 -11.18
N ARG A 4 10.19 7.68 -11.02
CA ARG A 4 10.71 8.13 -9.72
C ARG A 4 9.97 9.38 -9.21
N LYS A 5 9.74 10.36 -10.08
CA LYS A 5 8.97 11.57 -9.72
C LYS A 5 7.51 11.24 -9.40
N LEU A 6 6.87 10.40 -10.23
CA LEU A 6 5.49 9.96 -9.99
C LEU A 6 5.36 9.24 -8.65
N HIS A 7 6.19 8.20 -8.42
CA HIS A 7 6.15 7.43 -7.17
C HIS A 7 6.37 8.32 -5.95
N ARG A 8 7.38 9.20 -5.97
CA ARG A 8 7.67 10.10 -4.84
C ARG A 8 6.51 11.03 -4.51
N PHE A 9 5.71 11.42 -5.49
CA PHE A 9 4.55 12.29 -5.28
C PHE A 9 3.36 11.53 -4.71
N ILE A 10 3.00 10.38 -5.28
CA ILE A 10 1.80 9.62 -4.88
C ILE A 10 2.02 8.80 -3.61
N ALA A 11 3.24 8.33 -3.35
CA ALA A 11 3.56 7.45 -2.22
C ALA A 11 3.12 7.99 -0.87
N PRO A 12 3.45 9.22 -0.43
CA PRO A 12 3.02 9.69 0.89
C PRO A 12 1.50 9.76 1.04
N ILE A 13 0.76 10.01 -0.04
CA ILE A 13 -0.71 10.09 -0.01
C ILE A 13 -1.31 8.68 0.10
N LEU A 14 -0.84 7.75 -0.72
CA LEU A 14 -1.36 6.38 -0.79
C LEU A 14 -0.90 5.51 0.38
N LEU A 15 0.31 5.74 0.89
CA LEU A 15 0.88 4.92 1.95
C LEU A 15 0.15 5.11 3.29
N ILE A 16 -0.40 6.29 3.57
CA ILE A 16 -1.12 6.56 4.82
C ILE A 16 -2.34 5.62 4.99
N PRO A 17 -3.33 5.59 4.07
CA PRO A 17 -4.48 4.71 4.22
C PRO A 17 -4.06 3.23 4.11
N ILE A 18 -3.14 2.87 3.21
CA ILE A 18 -2.65 1.48 3.07
C ILE A 18 -1.99 0.98 4.35
N LEU A 19 -1.17 1.82 5.00
CA LEU A 19 -0.52 1.46 6.26
C LEU A 19 -1.55 1.31 7.37
N LEU A 20 -2.51 2.23 7.45
CA LEU A 20 -3.58 2.18 8.44
C LEU A 20 -4.42 0.90 8.29
N THR A 21 -4.81 0.54 7.08
CA THR A 21 -5.57 -0.70 6.83
C THR A 21 -4.74 -1.95 7.09
N THR A 22 -3.48 -1.96 6.69
CA THR A 22 -2.60 -3.10 6.93
C THR A 22 -2.39 -3.31 8.44
N VAL A 23 -2.08 -2.25 9.18
CA VAL A 23 -1.85 -2.32 10.64
C VAL A 23 -3.12 -2.79 11.36
N THR A 24 -4.27 -2.21 11.03
CA THR A 24 -5.54 -2.58 11.69
C THR A 24 -6.01 -3.98 11.33
N GLY A 25 -5.80 -4.44 10.08
CA GLY A 25 -6.09 -5.80 9.66
C GLY A 25 -5.21 -6.84 10.36
N VAL A 26 -3.91 -6.58 10.46
CA VAL A 26 -2.97 -7.42 11.22
C VAL A 26 -3.33 -7.44 12.70
N ALA A 27 -3.55 -6.29 13.30
CA ALA A 27 -3.93 -6.17 14.71
C ALA A 27 -5.24 -6.91 15.02
N TYR A 28 -6.26 -6.78 14.17
CA TYR A 28 -7.50 -7.55 14.27
C TYR A 28 -7.23 -9.05 14.23
N ARG A 29 -6.53 -9.54 13.20
CA ARG A 29 -6.31 -10.98 13.00
C ARG A 29 -5.49 -11.58 14.13
N VAL A 30 -4.38 -10.94 14.49
CA VAL A 30 -3.48 -11.37 15.57
C VAL A 30 -4.20 -11.28 16.91
N GLY A 31 -4.84 -10.15 17.22
CA GLY A 31 -5.58 -9.95 18.45
C GLY A 31 -6.67 -10.98 18.68
N ARG A 32 -7.50 -11.25 17.66
CA ARG A 32 -8.59 -12.23 17.73
C ARG A 32 -8.09 -13.67 17.82
N SER A 33 -6.99 -14.00 17.13
CA SER A 33 -6.51 -15.39 17.04
C SER A 33 -5.61 -15.79 18.19
N TRP A 34 -4.75 -14.89 18.66
CA TRP A 34 -3.67 -15.23 19.59
C TRP A 34 -3.91 -14.67 20.99
N PHE A 35 -4.60 -13.54 21.12
CA PHE A 35 -4.76 -12.82 22.38
C PHE A 35 -6.19 -12.81 22.93
N GLY A 36 -7.13 -13.50 22.27
CA GLY A 36 -8.52 -13.55 22.71
C GLY A 36 -9.23 -12.19 22.74
N MET A 37 -8.78 -11.22 21.93
CA MET A 37 -9.39 -9.89 21.80
C MET A 37 -10.92 -10.01 21.68
N SER A 38 -11.70 -9.17 22.36
CA SER A 38 -13.17 -9.21 22.28
C SER A 38 -13.69 -8.86 20.88
N LYS A 39 -14.95 -9.22 20.59
CA LYS A 39 -15.59 -8.88 19.30
C LYS A 39 -15.73 -7.36 19.15
N ASP A 40 -16.14 -6.68 20.20
CA ASP A 40 -16.38 -5.23 20.21
C ASP A 40 -15.10 -4.44 19.91
N ILE A 41 -13.97 -4.83 20.52
CA ILE A 41 -12.66 -4.23 20.20
C ILE A 41 -12.27 -4.57 18.76
N GLY A 42 -12.46 -5.83 18.34
CA GLY A 42 -12.19 -6.25 16.97
C GLY A 42 -12.99 -5.46 15.92
N GLU A 43 -14.22 -5.08 16.23
CA GLU A 43 -15.07 -4.26 15.36
C GLU A 43 -14.51 -2.86 15.17
N ILE A 44 -13.90 -2.25 16.19
CA ILE A 44 -13.20 -0.97 16.06
C ILE A 44 -12.07 -1.08 15.03
N PHE A 45 -11.26 -2.15 15.11
CA PHE A 45 -10.19 -2.39 14.14
C PHE A 45 -10.75 -2.60 12.72
N LEU A 46 -11.83 -3.38 12.58
CA LEU A 46 -12.47 -3.59 11.27
C LEU A 46 -13.10 -2.33 10.71
N ASN A 47 -13.68 -1.47 11.56
CA ASN A 47 -14.26 -0.21 11.16
C ASN A 47 -13.22 0.73 10.56
N ILE A 48 -12.03 0.78 11.17
CA ILE A 48 -10.90 1.54 10.63
C ILE A 48 -10.34 0.86 9.38
N HIS A 49 -10.11 -0.46 9.42
CA HIS A 49 -9.55 -1.26 8.30
C HIS A 49 -10.34 -1.11 7.01
N GLN A 50 -11.67 -1.00 7.12
CA GLN A 50 -12.55 -0.90 5.96
C GLN A 50 -12.98 0.53 5.66
N GLY A 51 -12.60 1.52 6.49
CA GLY A 51 -13.05 2.90 6.35
C GLY A 51 -14.55 3.11 6.58
N SER A 52 -15.22 2.25 7.36
CA SER A 52 -16.68 2.33 7.56
C SER A 52 -17.12 3.62 8.25
N PHE A 53 -16.25 4.22 9.06
CA PHE A 53 -16.46 5.49 9.74
C PHE A 53 -16.63 6.68 8.79
N LEU A 54 -16.25 6.54 7.50
CA LEU A 54 -16.42 7.56 6.47
C LEU A 54 -17.82 7.54 5.82
N GLY A 55 -18.66 6.56 6.16
CA GLY A 55 -19.96 6.34 5.54
C GLY A 55 -19.90 5.53 4.24
N PRO A 56 -21.06 5.09 3.70
CA PRO A 56 -21.13 4.04 2.67
C PRO A 56 -20.41 4.39 1.36
N GLN A 57 -20.52 5.62 0.88
CA GLN A 57 -19.93 6.05 -0.38
C GLN A 57 -18.42 6.14 -0.28
N LEU A 58 -17.91 6.82 0.76
CA LEU A 58 -16.47 7.00 0.96
C LEU A 58 -15.77 5.70 1.34
N ARG A 59 -16.46 4.75 1.98
CA ARG A 59 -15.95 3.39 2.23
C ARG A 59 -15.48 2.71 0.95
N THR A 60 -16.28 2.79 -0.11
CA THR A 60 -15.93 2.19 -1.40
C THR A 60 -14.71 2.87 -2.02
N PHE A 61 -14.64 4.20 -1.96
CA PHE A 61 -13.46 4.93 -2.42
C PHE A 61 -12.21 4.61 -1.62
N TYR A 62 -12.34 4.43 -0.30
CA TYR A 62 -11.25 4.07 0.59
C TYR A 62 -10.64 2.71 0.20
N VAL A 63 -11.49 1.69 0.02
CA VAL A 63 -11.03 0.35 -0.41
C VAL A 63 -10.43 0.37 -1.81
N LEU A 64 -11.01 1.14 -2.75
CA LEU A 64 -10.44 1.29 -4.09
C LEU A 64 -9.09 2.01 -4.07
N LEU A 65 -8.95 3.05 -3.26
CA LEU A 65 -7.71 3.80 -3.07
C LEU A 65 -6.61 2.89 -2.54
N ASP A 66 -6.92 2.05 -1.55
CA ASP A 66 -5.96 1.10 -0.98
C ASP A 66 -5.53 0.06 -2.01
N GLY A 67 -6.48 -0.59 -2.69
CA GLY A 67 -6.19 -1.64 -3.66
C GLY A 67 -5.39 -1.11 -4.87
N LEU A 68 -5.92 -0.09 -5.54
CA LEU A 68 -5.25 0.51 -6.71
C LEU A 68 -3.97 1.24 -6.32
N GLY A 69 -3.95 1.88 -5.16
CA GLY A 69 -2.78 2.55 -4.63
C GLY A 69 -1.64 1.59 -4.38
N LEU A 70 -1.91 0.46 -3.72
CA LEU A 70 -0.92 -0.58 -3.48
C LEU A 70 -0.35 -1.14 -4.78
N ILE A 71 -1.23 -1.49 -5.74
CA ILE A 71 -0.81 -1.96 -7.06
C ILE A 71 0.08 -0.92 -7.74
N GLY A 72 -0.33 0.35 -7.75
CA GLY A 72 0.43 1.44 -8.35
C GLY A 72 1.82 1.61 -7.71
N LEU A 73 1.91 1.57 -6.38
CA LEU A 73 3.16 1.66 -5.64
C LEU A 73 4.08 0.46 -5.91
N LEU A 74 3.53 -0.75 -5.97
CA LEU A 74 4.28 -1.97 -6.31
C LEU A 74 4.84 -1.91 -7.72
N VAL A 75 4.00 -1.59 -8.71
CA VAL A 75 4.40 -1.49 -10.12
C VAL A 75 5.50 -0.45 -10.27
N THR A 76 5.28 0.76 -9.77
CA THR A 76 6.27 1.85 -9.90
C THR A 76 7.55 1.55 -9.11
N GLY A 77 7.46 0.92 -7.94
CA GLY A 77 8.60 0.45 -7.16
C GLY A 77 9.44 -0.58 -7.91
N ILE A 78 8.81 -1.59 -8.51
CA ILE A 78 9.45 -2.64 -9.31
C ILE A 78 10.20 -2.05 -10.51
N PHE A 79 9.59 -1.10 -11.23
CA PHE A 79 10.27 -0.42 -12.34
C PHE A 79 11.52 0.36 -11.89
N MET A 80 11.53 0.89 -10.67
CA MET A 80 12.69 1.61 -10.12
C MET A 80 13.82 0.70 -9.63
N MET A 81 13.54 -0.56 -9.27
CA MET A 81 14.54 -1.53 -8.79
C MET A 81 15.54 -1.96 -9.87
N GLY A 82 15.31 -1.59 -11.14
CA GLY A 82 16.27 -1.86 -12.20
C GLY A 82 16.32 -3.32 -12.66
N ILE A 83 15.41 -4.17 -12.18
CA ILE A 83 15.24 -5.58 -12.61
C ILE A 83 15.10 -5.67 -14.14
N PHE A 84 14.45 -4.67 -14.75
CA PHE A 84 14.25 -4.58 -16.21
C PHE A 84 15.26 -3.68 -16.93
N SER A 85 16.26 -3.13 -16.22
CA SER A 85 17.26 -2.25 -16.83
C SER A 85 18.30 -3.09 -17.58
N LYS A 86 18.25 -3.08 -18.92
CA LYS A 86 19.33 -3.64 -19.76
C LYS A 86 20.66 -3.00 -19.36
N LYS A 87 21.61 -3.83 -18.91
CA LYS A 87 23.01 -3.45 -18.69
C LYS A 87 23.52 -2.80 -19.98
N ARG A 88 23.65 -1.47 -20.02
CA ARG A 88 24.29 -0.78 -21.14
C ARG A 88 25.73 -1.30 -21.15
N ARG A 89 26.06 -2.21 -22.08
CA ARG A 89 27.45 -2.58 -22.36
C ARG A 89 28.16 -1.27 -22.63
N ARG A 90 29.04 -0.84 -21.71
CA ARG A 90 30.01 0.21 -21.98
C ARG A 90 30.82 -0.33 -23.15
N SER A 91 30.66 0.31 -24.31
CA SER A 91 31.50 0.09 -25.47
C SER A 91 32.94 0.28 -25.02
N ILE A 92 33.72 -0.79 -25.13
CA ILE A 92 35.17 -0.75 -25.11
C ILE A 92 35.55 -0.03 -26.41
N GLN A 93 35.78 1.28 -26.35
CA GLN A 93 36.18 2.06 -27.52
C GLN A 93 37.22 3.15 -27.21
N ASP A 94 37.90 3.05 -26.06
CA ASP A 94 38.97 3.98 -25.64
C ASP A 94 40.27 3.23 -25.26
N ILE A 95 40.72 2.26 -26.08
CA ILE A 95 42.11 1.76 -26.07
C ILE A 95 42.61 1.70 -27.51
#